data_AF-A0A7J4AVH5-F1
#
_entry.id   AF-A0A7J4AVH5-F1
#
_cell.length_a   1.000
_cell.length_b   1.000
_cell.length_c   1.000
_cell.angle_alpha   90.00
_cell.angle_beta   90.00
_cell.angle_gamma   90.00
#
_symmetry.space_group_name_H-M   'P 1'
#
loop_
_entity.id
_entity.type
_entity.pdbx_description
1 polymer ?
#
loop_
_entity_poly.entity_id
_entity_poly.type
_entity_poly.pdbx_seq_one_letter_code
_entity_poly.pdbx_strand_id
1 'polypeptide(L)'
;MLASKEGRGTELISLYVPPGKQISEVMNMLRDEYGTASNIKSTTTRKNVQDAIVKTQQRLKLFKETPENGLVIFCGAVPQNGAGSEKIETYVIIPPEPINIYLYRCDSRFHTEHLQELLREKECYGILLIDSTAATLATLQGRRLEIVRQITSGVPGKTRAGGQSARRFERLREMRLQEYFRRVGEHANETFLPIENLKGLIIAGP
;
A
#
# COMPACT_ATOMS: atom_id res chain seq x y z
N MET A 1 21.61 1.81 -0.68
CA MET A 1 22.36 1.55 -1.93
C MET A 1 21.69 2.07 -3.21
N LEU A 2 20.35 2.21 -3.32
CA LEU A 2 19.71 2.88 -4.49
C LEU A 2 19.52 4.38 -4.30
N ALA A 3 19.04 4.81 -3.13
CA ALA A 3 18.79 6.22 -2.81
C ALA A 3 20.05 7.10 -2.80
N SER A 4 21.23 6.49 -2.70
CA SER A 4 22.53 7.17 -2.70
C SER A 4 23.17 7.27 -4.10
N LYS A 5 22.48 6.80 -5.15
CA LYS A 5 22.99 6.86 -6.52
C LYS A 5 22.53 8.14 -7.18
N GLU A 6 23.50 8.92 -7.63
CA GLU A 6 23.28 10.15 -8.38
C GLU A 6 23.92 10.02 -9.76
N GLY A 7 23.14 10.36 -10.78
CA GLY A 7 23.60 10.54 -12.14
C GLY A 7 24.32 11.87 -12.29
N ARG A 8 25.16 11.98 -13.32
CA ARG A 8 25.84 13.23 -13.67
C ARG A 8 24.90 14.30 -14.25
N GLY A 9 23.73 13.87 -14.71
CA GLY A 9 22.64 14.71 -15.22
C GLY A 9 21.32 13.95 -15.10
N THR A 10 20.31 14.31 -15.89
CA THR A 10 18.99 13.64 -15.90
C THR A 10 19.04 12.32 -16.66
N GLU A 11 19.64 11.31 -16.06
CA GLU A 11 20.01 10.04 -16.74
C GLU A 11 19.55 8.79 -15.99
N LEU A 12 18.76 8.97 -14.92
CA LEU A 12 18.22 7.90 -14.09
C LEU A 12 16.69 7.82 -14.24
N ILE A 13 16.22 6.69 -14.74
CA ILE A 13 14.81 6.37 -14.95
C ILE A 13 14.27 5.63 -13.73
N SER A 14 13.13 6.11 -13.22
CA SER A 14 12.30 5.46 -12.22
C SER A 14 10.94 5.16 -12.84
N LEU A 15 10.64 3.87 -13.03
CA LEU A 15 9.38 3.38 -13.58
C LEU A 15 8.63 2.57 -12.52
N TYR A 16 7.42 3.00 -12.19
CA TYR A 16 6.48 2.28 -11.33
C TYR A 16 5.24 1.91 -12.13
N VAL A 17 4.88 0.64 -12.07
CA VAL A 17 3.74 0.08 -12.78
C VAL A 17 2.83 -0.61 -11.76
N PRO A 18 1.57 -0.14 -11.60
CA PRO A 18 0.64 -0.76 -10.67
C PRO A 18 0.15 -2.13 -11.21
N PRO A 19 -0.35 -3.01 -10.34
CA PRO A 19 -0.91 -4.29 -10.78
C PRO A 19 -2.12 -4.06 -11.70
N GLY A 20 -2.29 -4.95 -12.68
CA GLY A 20 -3.37 -4.90 -13.67
C GLY A 20 -3.13 -3.91 -14.83
N LYS A 21 -2.09 -3.07 -14.77
CA LYS A 21 -1.68 -2.24 -15.91
C LYS A 21 -1.11 -3.13 -17.02
N GLN A 22 -1.54 -2.94 -18.25
CA GLN A 22 -1.04 -3.74 -19.38
C GLN A 22 0.39 -3.36 -19.74
N ILE A 23 1.25 -4.37 -19.92
CA ILE A 23 2.65 -4.19 -20.32
C ILE A 23 2.77 -3.49 -21.69
N SER A 24 1.81 -3.75 -22.59
CA SER A 24 1.73 -3.11 -23.92
C SER A 24 1.60 -1.58 -23.83
N GLU A 25 0.75 -1.07 -22.94
CA GLU A 25 0.57 0.37 -22.71
C GLU A 25 1.85 1.03 -22.20
N VAL A 26 2.52 0.39 -21.23
CA VAL A 26 3.78 0.88 -20.68
C VAL A 26 4.88 0.87 -21.75
N MET A 27 4.93 -0.18 -22.57
CA MET A 27 5.85 -0.27 -23.71
C MET A 27 5.61 0.84 -24.75
N ASN A 28 4.35 1.19 -25.03
CA ASN A 28 4.02 2.28 -25.94
C ASN A 28 4.51 3.63 -25.38
N MET A 29 4.20 3.92 -24.12
CA MET A 29 4.68 5.13 -23.44
C MET A 29 6.21 5.24 -23.49
N LEU A 30 6.94 4.14 -23.22
CA LEU A 30 8.40 4.15 -23.31
C LEU A 30 8.93 4.41 -24.73
N ARG A 31 8.17 4.10 -25.79
CA ARG A 31 8.56 4.45 -27.17
C ARG A 31 8.37 5.94 -27.44
N ASP A 32 7.30 6.53 -26.93
CA ASP A 32 7.05 7.97 -27.05
C ASP A 32 8.12 8.79 -26.30
N GLU A 33 8.50 8.33 -25.10
CA GLU A 33 9.59 8.90 -24.32
C GLU A 33 10.95 8.76 -25.01
N TYR A 34 11.20 7.64 -25.69
CA TYR A 34 12.41 7.46 -26.50
C TYR A 34 12.49 8.49 -27.64
N GLY A 35 11.35 8.73 -28.31
CA GLY A 35 11.23 9.77 -29.34
C GLY A 35 11.48 11.17 -28.77
N THR A 36 10.90 11.46 -27.61
CA THR A 36 11.06 12.76 -26.93
C THR A 36 12.50 13.01 -26.48
N ALA A 37 13.19 11.96 -26.00
CA ALA A 37 14.59 12.03 -25.61
C ALA A 37 15.53 12.45 -26.76
N SER A 38 15.13 12.24 -28.02
CA SER A 38 15.94 12.67 -29.18
C SER A 38 16.17 14.18 -29.24
N ASN A 39 15.28 14.98 -28.63
CA ASN A 39 15.35 16.44 -28.58
C ASN A 39 16.34 16.97 -27.51
N ILE A 40 16.94 16.09 -26.70
CA ILE A 40 17.94 16.49 -25.70
C ILE A 40 19.18 17.06 -26.42
N LYS A 41 19.58 18.27 -26.02
CA LYS A 41 20.71 19.02 -26.62
C LYS A 41 22.07 18.37 -26.33
N SER A 42 22.27 17.87 -25.12
CA SER A 42 23.51 17.19 -24.71
C SER A 42 23.59 15.82 -25.37
N THR A 43 24.60 15.58 -26.22
CA THR A 43 24.79 14.31 -26.93
C THR A 43 24.98 13.14 -25.98
N THR A 44 25.77 13.33 -24.91
CA THR A 44 26.03 12.29 -23.90
C THR A 44 24.76 11.94 -23.13
N THR A 45 24.05 12.95 -22.64
CA THR A 45 22.81 12.76 -21.87
C THR A 45 21.72 12.13 -22.73
N ARG A 46 21.57 12.59 -23.98
CA ARG A 46 20.63 11.99 -24.94
C ARG A 46 20.89 10.49 -25.11
N LYS A 47 22.15 10.11 -25.34
CA LYS A 47 22.55 8.71 -25.51
C LYS A 47 22.25 7.90 -24.24
N ASN A 48 22.64 8.41 -23.07
CA ASN A 48 22.43 7.72 -21.79
C ASN A 48 20.94 7.50 -21.48
N VAL A 49 20.09 8.51 -21.74
CA VAL A 49 18.63 8.38 -21.57
C VAL A 49 18.04 7.38 -22.55
N GLN A 50 18.41 7.45 -23.84
CA GLN A 50 17.93 6.52 -24.85
C GLN A 50 18.33 5.07 -24.55
N ASP A 51 19.58 4.84 -24.16
CA ASP A 51 20.08 3.52 -23.79
C ASP A 51 19.37 2.99 -22.53
N ALA A 52 19.10 3.87 -21.54
CA ALA A 52 18.35 3.50 -20.33
C ALA A 52 16.90 3.11 -20.65
N ILE A 53 16.21 3.83 -21.54
CA ILE A 53 14.86 3.48 -22.01
C ILE A 53 14.87 2.13 -22.72
N VAL A 54 15.83 1.89 -23.64
CA VAL A 54 15.94 0.62 -24.36
C VAL A 54 16.17 -0.54 -23.39
N LYS A 55 17.05 -0.39 -22.40
CA LYS A 55 17.24 -1.41 -21.35
C LYS A 55 15.99 -1.64 -20.52
N THR A 56 15.26 -0.58 -20.19
CA THR A 56 13.98 -0.67 -19.44
C THR A 56 12.95 -1.47 -20.25
N GLN A 57 12.80 -1.17 -21.54
CA GLN A 57 11.94 -1.93 -22.45
C GLN A 57 12.34 -3.40 -22.55
N GLN A 58 13.64 -3.70 -22.63
CA GLN A 58 14.15 -5.07 -22.68
C GLN A 58 13.79 -5.85 -21.40
N ARG A 59 13.92 -5.23 -20.23
CA ARG A 59 13.51 -5.85 -18.95
C ARG A 59 12.01 -6.04 -18.86
N LEU A 60 11.24 -5.07 -19.33
CA LEU A 60 9.78 -5.13 -19.29
C LEU A 60 9.23 -6.27 -20.17
N LYS A 61 9.86 -6.57 -21.31
CA LYS A 61 9.51 -7.70 -22.19
C LYS A 61 9.65 -9.08 -21.53
N LEU A 62 10.40 -9.20 -20.43
CA LEU A 62 10.52 -10.46 -19.69
C LEU A 62 9.24 -10.79 -18.91
N PHE A 63 8.36 -9.81 -18.70
CA PHE A 63 7.08 -9.98 -18.02
C PHE A 63 5.96 -10.10 -19.05
N LYS A 64 5.22 -11.22 -18.99
CA LYS A 64 4.00 -11.39 -19.80
C LYS A 64 2.88 -10.46 -19.31
N GLU A 65 2.76 -10.35 -17.99
CA GLU A 65 1.77 -9.54 -17.30
C GLU A 65 2.43 -8.84 -16.10
N THR A 66 1.79 -7.79 -15.58
CA THR A 66 2.24 -7.13 -14.36
C THR A 66 2.04 -8.05 -13.15
N PRO A 67 3.05 -8.21 -12.28
CA PRO A 67 2.90 -8.99 -11.04
C PRO A 67 1.78 -8.45 -10.14
N GLU A 68 1.28 -9.29 -9.24
CA GLU A 68 0.15 -8.98 -8.34
C GLU A 68 0.38 -7.74 -7.46
N ASN A 69 1.62 -7.48 -7.06
CA ASN A 69 1.99 -6.31 -6.27
C ASN A 69 2.47 -5.12 -7.12
N GLY A 70 2.45 -5.24 -8.45
CA GLY A 70 3.03 -4.28 -9.39
C GLY A 70 4.50 -4.56 -9.70
N LEU A 71 5.10 -3.65 -10.47
CA LEU A 71 6.47 -3.76 -10.96
C LEU A 71 7.18 -2.41 -10.86
N VAL A 72 8.40 -2.41 -10.32
CA VAL A 72 9.25 -1.22 -10.26
C VAL A 72 10.56 -1.50 -10.99
N ILE A 73 10.94 -0.61 -11.90
CA ILE A 73 12.20 -0.68 -12.64
C ILE A 73 12.96 0.63 -12.43
N PHE A 74 14.19 0.51 -11.93
CA PHE A 74 15.17 1.59 -11.91
C PHE A 74 16.23 1.30 -12.97
N CYS A 75 16.49 2.23 -13.87
CA CYS A 75 17.49 2.05 -14.92
C CYS A 75 18.20 3.36 -15.21
N GLY A 76 19.52 3.36 -15.34
CA GLY A 76 20.21 4.58 -15.68
C GLY A 76 21.72 4.47 -15.63
N ALA A 77 22.38 5.50 -16.15
CA ALA A 77 23.83 5.59 -16.22
C ALA A 77 24.38 6.06 -14.86
N VAL A 78 25.03 5.15 -14.13
CA VAL A 78 25.63 5.45 -12.82
C VAL A 78 27.13 5.69 -13.02
N PRO A 79 27.67 6.83 -12.57
CA PRO A 79 29.10 7.13 -12.69
C PRO A 79 29.94 6.17 -11.85
N GLN A 80 31.05 5.68 -12.41
CA GLN A 80 31.99 4.79 -11.71
C GLN A 80 33.22 5.57 -11.23
N ASN A 81 34.19 5.85 -12.11
CA ASN A 81 35.50 6.39 -11.74
C ASN A 81 35.99 7.44 -12.76
N GLY A 82 35.14 8.40 -13.13
CA GLY A 82 35.51 9.49 -14.05
C GLY A 82 34.53 9.69 -15.22
N ALA A 83 34.79 10.70 -16.05
CA ALA A 83 33.91 11.06 -17.16
C ALA A 83 33.96 10.05 -18.30
N GLY A 84 32.80 9.59 -18.77
CA GLY A 84 32.69 8.56 -19.81
C GLY A 84 32.82 7.12 -19.30
N SER A 85 32.93 6.91 -17.97
CA SER A 85 32.92 5.57 -17.35
C SER A 85 31.55 5.16 -16.83
N GLU A 86 30.49 5.86 -17.25
CA GLU A 86 29.15 5.58 -16.75
C GLU A 86 28.69 4.17 -17.16
N LYS A 87 28.26 3.38 -16.17
CA LYS A 87 27.73 2.05 -16.40
C LYS A 87 26.22 2.09 -16.24
N ILE A 88 25.50 1.65 -17.28
CA ILE A 88 24.05 1.56 -17.19
C ILE A 88 23.68 0.34 -16.34
N GLU A 89 23.13 0.62 -15.17
CA GLU A 89 22.61 -0.36 -14.24
C GLU A 89 21.10 -0.46 -14.36
N THR A 90 20.57 -1.64 -14.02
CA THR A 90 19.13 -1.88 -14.05
C THR A 90 18.73 -2.74 -12.87
N TYR A 91 17.70 -2.30 -12.16
CA TYR A 91 17.13 -2.96 -10.99
C TYR A 91 15.65 -3.19 -11.25
N VAL A 92 15.21 -4.42 -11.05
CA VAL A 92 13.80 -4.80 -11.18
C VAL A 92 13.35 -5.29 -9.82
N ILE A 93 12.28 -4.71 -9.30
CA ILE A 93 11.77 -4.96 -7.96
C ILE A 93 10.28 -5.27 -8.07
N ILE A 94 9.86 -6.35 -7.42
CA ILE A 94 8.46 -6.65 -7.15
C ILE A 94 8.19 -6.19 -5.72
N PRO A 95 7.35 -5.17 -5.49
CA PRO A 95 7.05 -4.69 -4.15
C PRO A 95 6.44 -5.77 -3.24
N PRO A 96 6.64 -5.71 -1.91
CA PRO A 96 6.03 -6.66 -0.97
C PRO A 96 4.52 -6.44 -0.81
N GLU A 97 4.04 -5.21 -1.04
CA GLU A 97 2.62 -4.84 -1.03
C GLU A 97 2.24 -4.18 -2.36
N PRO A 98 0.98 -4.31 -2.82
CA PRO A 98 0.50 -3.67 -4.04
C PRO A 98 0.73 -2.16 -4.10
N ILE A 99 1.38 -1.69 -5.16
CA ILE A 99 1.53 -0.26 -5.44
C ILE A 99 0.37 0.26 -6.30
N ASN A 100 -0.25 1.36 -5.88
CA ASN A 100 -1.33 2.01 -6.64
C ASN A 100 -0.85 3.16 -7.53
N ILE A 101 0.46 3.36 -7.65
CA ILE A 101 1.05 4.48 -8.37
C ILE A 101 1.52 4.04 -9.75
N TYR A 102 1.28 4.91 -10.74
CA TYR A 102 1.91 4.82 -12.05
C TYR A 102 2.83 6.03 -12.21
N LEU A 103 4.13 5.78 -12.35
CA LEU A 103 5.14 6.84 -12.42
C LEU A 103 6.19 6.48 -13.48
N TYR A 104 6.46 7.42 -14.38
CA TYR A 104 7.67 7.43 -15.17
C TYR A 104 8.38 8.77 -14.95
N ARG A 105 9.63 8.71 -14.48
CA ARG A 105 10.48 9.89 -14.28
C ARG A 105 11.90 9.61 -14.71
N CYS A 106 12.48 10.55 -15.45
CA CYS A 106 13.90 10.60 -15.73
C CYS A 106 14.50 11.81 -15.00
N ASP A 107 15.40 11.57 -14.05
CA ASP A 107 15.98 12.60 -13.19
C ASP A 107 17.46 12.27 -12.87
N SER A 108 18.13 13.10 -12.08
CA SER A 108 19.49 12.85 -11.59
C SER A 108 19.58 11.84 -10.45
N ARG A 109 18.45 11.42 -9.89
CA ARG A 109 18.37 10.44 -8.80
C ARG A 109 17.24 9.44 -9.06
N PHE A 110 17.33 8.26 -8.45
CA PHE A 110 16.21 7.33 -8.43
C PHE A 110 15.15 7.79 -7.42
N HIS A 111 13.90 7.89 -7.87
CA HIS A 111 12.75 8.18 -7.03
C HIS A 111 12.37 6.93 -6.24
N THR A 112 12.99 6.74 -5.08
CA THR A 112 12.75 5.59 -4.19
C THR A 112 11.77 5.89 -3.07
N GLU A 113 11.24 7.12 -3.00
CA GLU A 113 10.41 7.60 -1.90
C GLU A 113 9.16 6.74 -1.74
N HIS A 114 8.58 6.30 -2.86
CA HIS A 114 7.38 5.46 -2.86
C HIS A 114 7.63 4.06 -2.29
N LEU A 115 8.78 3.44 -2.59
CA LEU A 115 9.15 2.16 -1.98
C LEU A 115 9.48 2.32 -0.49
N GLN A 116 10.11 3.43 -0.11
CA GLN A 116 10.40 3.71 1.30
C GLN A 116 9.12 3.91 2.12
N GLU A 117 8.08 4.52 1.54
CA GLU A 117 6.77 4.66 2.19
C GLU A 117 6.12 3.30 2.48
N LEU A 118 6.33 2.29 1.61
CA LEU A 118 5.88 0.91 1.88
C LEU A 118 6.63 0.26 3.03
N LEU A 119 7.92 0.59 3.20
CA LEU A 119 8.78 0.02 4.24
C LEU A 119 8.64 0.73 5.59
N ARG A 120 8.02 1.92 5.64
CA ARG A 120 7.77 2.58 6.92
C ARG A 120 6.80 1.72 7.72
N GLU A 121 7.16 1.44 8.97
CA GLU A 121 6.24 0.84 9.94
C GLU A 121 4.97 1.68 9.99
N LYS A 122 3.89 1.13 9.44
CA LYS A 122 2.57 1.75 9.53
C LYS A 122 2.06 1.48 10.92
N GLU A 123 1.74 2.55 11.63
CA GLU A 123 0.98 2.47 12.86
C GLU A 123 -0.34 1.73 12.62
N CYS A 124 -0.65 0.75 13.45
CA CYS A 124 -1.92 0.06 13.43
C CYS A 124 -2.83 0.64 14.53
N TYR A 125 -4.06 0.98 14.18
CA TYR A 125 -5.10 1.36 15.12
C TYR A 125 -6.22 0.32 15.09
N GLY A 126 -6.66 -0.13 16.26
CA GLY A 126 -7.85 -0.97 16.37
C GLY A 126 -9.09 -0.10 16.46
N ILE A 127 -10.16 -0.49 15.78
CA ILE A 127 -11.46 0.18 15.83
C ILE A 127 -12.48 -0.81 16.35
N LEU A 128 -13.10 -0.48 17.47
CA LEU A 128 -14.23 -1.21 18.04
C LEU A 128 -15.48 -0.33 17.94
N LEU A 129 -16.35 -0.66 17.00
CA LEU A 129 -17.70 -0.11 16.95
C LEU A 129 -18.62 -1.03 17.74
N ILE A 130 -19.32 -0.51 18.74
CA ILE A 130 -20.20 -1.29 19.60
C ILE A 130 -21.55 -0.61 19.80
N ASP A 131 -22.62 -1.35 19.57
CA ASP A 131 -23.99 -1.00 19.95
C ASP A 131 -24.62 -2.19 20.70
N SER A 132 -25.75 -1.96 21.34
CA SER A 132 -26.66 -2.95 21.92
C SER A 132 -27.11 -4.04 20.96
N THR A 133 -27.01 -3.84 19.63
CA THR A 133 -27.42 -4.83 18.61
C THR A 133 -26.26 -5.59 17.98
N ALA A 134 -25.13 -4.94 17.75
CA ALA A 134 -23.97 -5.53 17.09
C ALA A 134 -22.67 -4.78 17.42
N ALA A 135 -21.55 -5.48 17.24
CA ALA A 135 -20.21 -4.93 17.36
C ALA A 135 -19.40 -5.28 16.11
N THR A 136 -18.57 -4.35 15.65
CA THR A 136 -17.64 -4.54 14.55
C THR A 136 -16.23 -4.21 15.02
N LEU A 137 -15.32 -5.15 14.78
CA LEU A 137 -13.89 -5.00 15.03
C LEU A 137 -13.19 -4.80 13.68
N ALA A 138 -12.41 -3.73 13.58
CA ALA A 138 -11.63 -3.42 12.40
C ALA A 138 -10.22 -2.98 12.79
N THR A 139 -9.28 -3.13 11.86
CA THR A 139 -7.93 -2.59 11.98
C THR A 139 -7.72 -1.52 10.91
N LEU A 140 -7.00 -0.47 11.28
CA LEU A 140 -6.60 0.61 10.40
C LEU A 140 -5.07 0.67 10.38
N GLN A 141 -4.48 0.30 9.26
CA GLN A 141 -3.04 0.35 9.05
C GLN A 141 -2.72 1.36 7.93
N GLY A 142 -2.21 2.53 8.32
CA GLY A 142 -2.05 3.66 7.40
C GLY A 142 -3.39 4.08 6.79
N ARG A 143 -3.60 3.83 5.49
CA ARG A 143 -4.86 4.14 4.76
C ARG A 143 -5.79 2.93 4.58
N ARG A 144 -5.34 1.72 4.97
CA ARG A 144 -6.08 0.49 4.75
C ARG A 144 -6.93 0.17 5.98
N LEU A 145 -8.24 0.13 5.79
CA LEU A 145 -9.20 -0.32 6.79
C LEU A 145 -9.64 -1.75 6.46
N GLU A 146 -9.57 -2.64 7.45
CA GLU A 146 -9.94 -4.05 7.30
C GLU A 146 -10.91 -4.45 8.40
N ILE A 147 -12.08 -4.98 8.02
CA ILE A 147 -13.07 -5.49 8.97
C ILE A 147 -12.69 -6.91 9.33
N VAL A 148 -12.22 -7.11 10.57
CA VAL A 148 -11.73 -8.41 11.04
C VAL A 148 -12.88 -9.29 11.51
N ARG A 149 -13.86 -8.70 12.21
CA ARG A 149 -14.96 -9.47 12.80
C ARG A 149 -16.22 -8.62 12.99
N GLN A 150 -17.37 -9.26 12.81
CA GLN A 150 -18.68 -8.73 13.17
C GLN A 150 -19.36 -9.69 14.14
N ILE A 151 -19.97 -9.13 15.20
CA ILE A 151 -20.61 -9.87 16.28
C ILE A 151 -22.02 -9.29 16.45
N THR A 152 -23.03 -10.13 16.57
CA THR A 152 -24.39 -9.71 16.89
C THR A 152 -24.69 -9.95 18.36
N SER A 153 -25.52 -9.11 18.99
CA SER A 153 -25.80 -9.21 20.42
C SER A 153 -26.75 -10.36 20.76
N GLY A 154 -27.66 -10.71 19.86
CA GLY A 154 -28.72 -11.69 20.13
C GLY A 154 -29.70 -11.26 21.25
N VAL A 155 -29.62 -10.00 21.68
CA VAL A 155 -30.46 -9.46 22.75
C VAL A 155 -31.80 -9.02 22.17
N PRO A 156 -32.94 -9.48 22.72
CA PRO A 156 -34.24 -9.01 22.27
C PRO A 156 -34.43 -7.51 22.53
N GLY A 157 -35.15 -6.85 21.63
CA GLY A 157 -35.52 -5.44 21.76
C GLY A 157 -36.32 -5.14 23.04
N LYS A 158 -36.53 -3.85 23.33
CA LYS A 158 -37.35 -3.44 24.47
C LYS A 158 -38.79 -3.96 24.30
N THR A 159 -39.30 -4.64 25.31
CA THR A 159 -40.69 -5.10 25.32
C THR A 159 -41.62 -3.93 25.64
N ARG A 160 -42.64 -3.70 24.81
CA ARG A 160 -43.61 -2.59 25.00
C ARG A 160 -44.73 -2.92 25.99
N ALA A 161 -44.90 -4.19 26.36
CA ALA A 161 -45.98 -4.65 27.23
C ALA A 161 -45.66 -4.41 28.71
N GLY A 162 -46.46 -3.57 29.37
CA GLY A 162 -46.43 -3.37 30.82
C GLY A 162 -47.08 -4.53 31.58
N GLY A 163 -46.73 -4.70 32.86
CA GLY A 163 -47.31 -5.71 33.74
C GLY A 163 -46.35 -6.19 34.83
N GLN A 164 -46.80 -7.12 35.68
CA GLN A 164 -46.03 -7.67 36.81
C GLN A 164 -44.70 -8.32 36.38
N SER A 165 -44.63 -8.83 35.15
CA SER A 165 -43.42 -9.45 34.58
C SER A 165 -42.46 -8.48 33.90
N ALA A 166 -42.81 -7.19 33.73
CA ALA A 166 -41.99 -6.23 32.99
C ALA A 166 -40.58 -6.10 33.59
N ARG A 167 -40.48 -5.92 34.92
CA ARG A 167 -39.20 -5.87 35.66
C ARG A 167 -38.35 -7.15 35.52
N ARG A 168 -38.98 -8.31 35.30
CA ARG A 168 -38.25 -9.57 35.07
C ARG A 168 -37.62 -9.58 33.68
N PHE A 169 -38.34 -9.12 32.65
CA PHE A 169 -37.82 -9.06 31.29
C PHE A 169 -36.70 -8.02 31.14
N GLU A 170 -36.80 -6.88 31.83
CA GLU A 170 -35.73 -5.88 31.87
C GLU A 170 -34.44 -6.45 32.47
N ARG A 171 -34.52 -7.11 33.63
CA ARG A 171 -33.35 -7.78 34.24
C ARG A 171 -32.73 -8.84 33.34
N LEU A 172 -33.55 -9.67 32.70
CA LEU A 172 -33.06 -10.69 31.77
C LEU A 172 -32.35 -10.06 30.57
N ARG A 173 -32.87 -8.93 30.08
CA ARG A 173 -32.25 -8.18 28.98
C ARG A 173 -30.91 -7.57 29.40
N GLU A 174 -30.84 -6.97 30.58
CA GLU A 174 -29.60 -6.40 31.13
C GLU A 174 -28.51 -7.46 31.31
N MET A 175 -28.85 -8.62 31.88
CA MET A 175 -27.91 -9.74 31.99
C MET A 175 -27.36 -10.19 30.63
N ARG A 176 -28.22 -10.30 29.61
CA ARG A 176 -27.80 -10.68 28.26
C ARG A 176 -26.94 -9.60 27.58
N LEU A 177 -27.19 -8.32 27.84
CA LEU A 177 -26.34 -7.24 27.35
C LEU A 177 -24.95 -7.29 27.98
N GLN A 178 -24.87 -7.54 29.28
CA GLN A 178 -23.60 -7.66 29.98
C GLN A 178 -22.79 -8.87 29.47
N GLU A 179 -23.45 -10.01 29.24
CA GLU A 179 -22.81 -11.18 28.62
C GLU A 179 -22.30 -10.88 27.21
N TYR A 180 -23.10 -10.17 26.40
CA TYR A 180 -22.70 -9.71 25.08
C TYR A 180 -21.47 -8.78 25.14
N PHE A 181 -21.45 -7.78 26.02
CA PHE A 181 -20.30 -6.88 26.17
C PHE A 181 -19.04 -7.62 26.63
N ARG A 182 -19.18 -8.60 27.53
CA ARG A 182 -18.05 -9.46 27.94
C ARG A 182 -17.49 -10.22 26.74
N ARG A 183 -18.35 -10.84 25.93
CA ARG A 183 -17.94 -11.56 24.71
C ARG A 183 -17.26 -10.64 23.69
N VAL A 184 -17.75 -9.40 23.53
CA VAL A 184 -17.08 -8.40 22.67
C VAL A 184 -15.69 -8.07 23.19
N GLY A 185 -15.52 -7.91 24.51
CA GLY A 185 -14.22 -7.69 25.15
C GLY A 185 -13.25 -8.85 24.94
N GLU A 186 -13.72 -10.10 25.06
CA GLU A 186 -12.93 -11.31 24.78
C GLU A 186 -12.44 -11.32 23.32
N HIS A 187 -13.33 -11.06 22.36
CA HIS A 187 -12.94 -10.98 20.95
C HIS A 187 -12.03 -9.80 20.62
N ALA A 188 -12.18 -8.67 21.33
CA ALA A 188 -11.28 -7.53 21.18
C ALA A 188 -9.87 -7.89 21.67
N ASN A 189 -9.73 -8.61 22.77
CA ASN A 189 -8.45 -9.11 23.26
C ASN A 189 -7.81 -10.07 22.24
N GLU A 190 -8.56 -11.04 21.75
CA GLU A 190 -8.10 -11.99 20.72
C GLU A 190 -7.65 -11.30 19.44
N THR A 191 -8.30 -10.20 19.06
CA THR A 191 -8.04 -9.52 17.78
C THR A 191 -6.91 -8.50 17.89
N PHE A 192 -6.88 -7.70 18.96
CA PHE A 192 -5.99 -6.53 19.04
C PHE A 192 -4.71 -6.80 19.82
N LEU A 193 -4.71 -7.66 20.85
CA LEU A 193 -3.48 -7.94 21.63
C LEU A 193 -2.35 -8.59 20.81
N PRO A 194 -2.61 -9.45 19.81
CA PRO A 194 -1.55 -10.03 18.98
C PRO A 194 -0.87 -9.02 18.04
N ILE A 195 -1.40 -7.81 17.88
CA ILE A 195 -0.88 -6.81 16.94
C ILE A 195 0.28 -6.06 17.61
N GLU A 196 1.52 -6.41 17.25
CA GLU A 196 2.73 -5.84 17.85
C GLU A 196 2.87 -4.32 17.65
N ASN A 197 2.39 -3.80 16.51
CA ASN A 197 2.46 -2.38 16.14
C ASN A 197 1.17 -1.60 16.42
N LEU A 198 0.32 -2.08 17.34
CA LEU A 198 -0.89 -1.40 17.76
C LEU A 198 -0.55 -0.13 18.55
N LYS A 199 -0.85 1.05 17.99
CA LYS A 199 -0.65 2.34 18.65
C LYS A 199 -1.79 2.77 19.54
N GLY A 200 -3.00 2.36 19.22
CA GLY A 200 -4.18 2.77 19.97
C GLY A 200 -5.46 2.07 19.56
N LEU A 201 -6.49 2.30 20.36
CA LEU A 201 -7.83 1.77 20.16
C LEU A 201 -8.83 2.92 20.08
N ILE A 202 -9.66 2.91 19.06
CA ILE A 202 -10.79 3.81 18.88
C ILE A 202 -12.04 3.02 19.21
N ILE A 203 -12.74 3.42 20.27
CA ILE A 203 -14.01 2.81 20.69
C ILE A 203 -15.11 3.81 20.39
N ALA A 204 -16.12 3.39 19.62
CA ALA A 204 -17.24 4.24 19.25
C ALA A 204 -18.56 3.44 19.29
N GLY A 205 -19.64 4.11 19.67
CA GLY A 205 -20.95 3.51 19.89
C GLY A 205 -21.96 4.56 20.34
N PRO A 206 -23.27 4.31 20.15
CA PRO A 206 -24.35 5.13 20.68
C PRO A 206 -24.56 4.97 22.20
#